data_AF-A0A2E2WM41-F1
#
_entry.id   AF-A0A2E2WM41-F1
#
_cell.length_a   1.000
_cell.length_b   1.000
_cell.length_c   1.000
_cell.angle_alpha   90.00
_cell.angle_beta   90.00
_cell.angle_gamma   90.00
#
_symmetry.space_group_name_H-M   'P 1'
#
loop_
_entity.id
_entity.type
_entity.pdbx_description
1 polymer ?
#
loop_
_entity_poly.entity_id
_entity_poly.type
_entity_poly.pdbx_seq_one_letter_code
_entity_poly.pdbx_strand_id
1 'polypeptide(L)'
;MFHNEDQQTLRQMYFSAWEKHQQKKPLTALEQQIVAVMLEHPEYQAIANHHEKYLEKTYHASDGETNPFLHMGLHLGLREQLATNRPAGIVDIYQRLCETRSEHDAQHVMMSCLAETLFQAQRHNQLPDEDEYLKLLKNIN
;
A
#
# COMPACT_ATOMS: atom_id res chain seq x y z
N MET A 1 -4.58 -16.47 16.09
CA MET A 1 -5.50 -17.06 15.11
C MET A 1 -6.15 -15.99 14.22
N PHE A 2 -6.46 -14.79 14.73
CA PHE A 2 -7.12 -13.70 13.98
C PHE A 2 -6.34 -13.05 12.81
N HIS A 3 -5.00 -13.12 12.78
CA HIS A 3 -4.21 -12.39 11.76
C HIS A 3 -4.29 -13.00 10.34
N ASN A 4 -4.56 -14.30 10.19
CA ASN A 4 -4.62 -14.94 8.88
C ASN A 4 -5.94 -14.67 8.16
N GLU A 5 -7.05 -14.59 8.90
CA GLU A 5 -8.38 -14.35 8.32
C GLU A 5 -8.49 -12.93 7.75
N ASP A 6 -7.94 -11.94 8.44
CA ASP A 6 -7.88 -10.56 7.95
C ASP A 6 -6.98 -10.44 6.70
N GLN A 7 -5.87 -11.17 6.66
CA GLN A 7 -4.97 -11.18 5.52
C GLN A 7 -5.61 -11.82 4.28
N GLN A 8 -6.28 -12.96 4.44
CA GLN A 8 -6.99 -13.60 3.34
C GLN A 8 -8.15 -12.75 2.84
N THR A 9 -8.89 -12.11 3.76
CA THR A 9 -9.97 -11.17 3.42
C THR A 9 -9.45 -10.00 2.58
N LEU A 10 -8.32 -9.41 2.98
CA LEU A 10 -7.67 -8.35 2.21
C LEU A 10 -7.28 -8.81 0.81
N ARG A 11 -6.65 -9.99 0.68
CA ARG A 11 -6.27 -10.56 -0.62
C ARG A 11 -7.49 -10.82 -1.51
N GLN A 12 -8.57 -11.34 -0.93
CA GLN A 12 -9.82 -11.57 -1.65
C GLN A 12 -10.42 -10.28 -2.19
N MET A 13 -10.28 -9.15 -1.49
CA MET A 13 -10.70 -7.84 -1.99
C MET A 13 -9.90 -7.42 -3.24
N TYR A 14 -8.58 -7.60 -3.24
CA TYR A 14 -7.74 -7.32 -4.42
C TYR A 14 -8.17 -8.14 -5.64
N PHE A 15 -8.34 -9.43 -5.43
CA PHE A 15 -8.79 -10.39 -6.44
C PHE A 15 -10.17 -10.04 -7.02
N SER A 16 -11.15 -9.80 -6.14
CA SER A 16 -12.50 -9.39 -6.54
C SER A 16 -12.51 -8.08 -7.31
N ALA A 17 -11.76 -7.07 -6.85
CA ALA A 17 -11.70 -5.76 -7.52
C ALA A 17 -11.13 -5.88 -8.94
N TRP A 18 -10.06 -6.66 -9.10
CA TRP A 18 -9.42 -6.89 -10.40
C TRP A 18 -10.31 -7.68 -11.36
N GLU A 19 -10.94 -8.75 -10.88
CA GLU A 19 -11.89 -9.54 -11.67
C GLU A 19 -13.05 -8.67 -12.17
N LYS A 20 -13.65 -7.86 -11.28
CA LYS A 20 -14.72 -6.93 -11.67
C LYS A 20 -14.25 -5.92 -12.72
N HIS A 21 -13.03 -5.40 -12.59
CA HIS A 21 -12.45 -4.49 -13.57
C HIS A 21 -12.32 -5.15 -14.95
N GLN A 22 -11.74 -6.36 -15.02
CA GLN A 22 -11.60 -7.12 -16.27
C GLN A 22 -12.95 -7.40 -16.93
N GLN A 23 -13.98 -7.67 -16.13
CA GLN A 23 -15.34 -7.92 -16.60
C GLN A 23 -16.15 -6.64 -16.85
N LYS A 24 -15.54 -5.45 -16.70
CA LYS A 24 -16.20 -4.14 -16.81
C LYS A 24 -17.45 -4.01 -15.92
N LYS A 25 -17.43 -4.66 -14.75
CA LYS A 25 -18.50 -4.57 -13.75
C LYS A 25 -18.36 -3.27 -12.95
N PRO A 26 -19.46 -2.75 -12.36
CA PRO A 26 -19.39 -1.62 -11.44
C PRO A 26 -18.45 -1.91 -10.27
N LEU A 27 -17.62 -0.92 -9.94
CA LEU A 27 -16.66 -0.97 -8.84
C LEU A 27 -17.10 -0.02 -7.73
N THR A 28 -17.01 -0.45 -6.48
CA THR A 28 -17.12 0.46 -5.33
C THR A 28 -15.96 1.45 -5.29
N ALA A 29 -16.05 2.51 -4.48
CA ALA A 29 -14.97 3.49 -4.35
C ALA A 29 -13.63 2.85 -3.92
N LEU A 30 -13.66 1.91 -2.97
CA LEU A 30 -12.46 1.18 -2.55
C LEU A 30 -11.91 0.30 -3.67
N GLU A 31 -12.77 -0.40 -4.41
CA GLU A 31 -12.35 -1.23 -5.55
C GLU A 31 -11.75 -0.40 -6.68
N GLN A 32 -12.24 0.83 -6.91
CA GLN A 32 -11.63 1.75 -7.88
C GLN A 32 -10.21 2.13 -7.47
N GLN A 33 -9.97 2.40 -6.18
CA GLN A 33 -8.63 2.69 -5.67
C GLN A 33 -7.69 1.49 -5.80
N ILE A 34 -8.18 0.29 -5.46
CA ILE A 34 -7.44 -0.96 -5.64
C ILE A 34 -7.03 -1.14 -7.11
N VAL A 35 -7.98 -1.01 -8.02
CA VAL A 35 -7.74 -1.17 -9.47
C VAL A 35 -6.76 -0.13 -9.99
N ALA A 36 -6.84 1.12 -9.53
CA ALA A 36 -5.88 2.16 -9.91
C ALA A 36 -4.44 1.77 -9.52
N VAL A 37 -4.22 1.31 -8.28
CA VAL A 37 -2.91 0.81 -7.84
C VAL A 37 -2.45 -0.38 -8.69
N MET A 38 -3.35 -1.31 -9.02
CA MET A 38 -2.99 -2.47 -9.86
C MET A 38 -2.67 -2.12 -11.31
N LEU A 39 -3.25 -1.04 -11.85
CA LEU A 39 -2.92 -0.53 -13.18
C LEU A 39 -1.53 0.13 -13.19
N GLU A 40 -1.13 0.77 -12.08
CA GLU A 40 0.22 1.31 -11.89
C GLU A 40 1.29 0.23 -11.67
N HIS A 41 0.87 -0.97 -11.23
CA HIS A 41 1.74 -2.12 -10.95
C HIS A 41 1.43 -3.34 -11.84
N PRO A 42 1.79 -3.29 -13.15
CA PRO A 42 1.56 -4.41 -14.08
C PRO A 42 2.21 -5.73 -13.63
N GLU A 43 3.31 -5.68 -12.88
CA GLU A 43 4.00 -6.83 -12.31
C GLU A 43 3.12 -7.66 -11.34
N TYR A 44 2.14 -7.03 -10.69
CA TYR A 44 1.24 -7.69 -9.74
C TYR A 44 -0.08 -8.14 -10.38
N GLN A 45 -0.39 -7.72 -11.62
CA GLN A 45 -1.61 -8.15 -12.31
C GLN A 45 -1.64 -9.67 -12.55
N ALA A 46 -0.48 -10.29 -12.80
CA ALA A 46 -0.38 -11.74 -12.94
C ALA A 46 -0.75 -12.50 -11.66
N ILE A 47 -0.51 -11.90 -10.50
CA ILE A 47 -0.85 -12.47 -9.18
C ILE A 47 -2.37 -12.51 -9.04
N ALA A 48 -3.05 -11.45 -9.46
CA ALA A 48 -4.50 -11.37 -9.43
C ALA A 48 -5.19 -12.28 -10.44
N ASN A 49 -4.49 -12.82 -11.46
CA ASN A 49 -5.09 -13.83 -12.33
C ASN A 49 -4.94 -15.27 -11.78
N HIS A 50 -4.25 -15.47 -10.66
CA HIS A 50 -3.96 -16.80 -10.09
C HIS A 50 -4.36 -16.88 -8.61
N HIS A 51 -5.64 -16.62 -8.31
CA HIS A 51 -6.17 -16.54 -6.94
C HIS A 51 -5.78 -17.74 -6.07
N GLU A 52 -5.99 -18.97 -6.55
CA GLU A 52 -5.72 -20.22 -5.81
C GLU A 52 -4.25 -20.33 -5.36
N LYS A 53 -3.32 -19.81 -6.17
CA LYS A 53 -1.88 -19.88 -5.88
C LYS A 53 -1.46 -18.84 -4.82
N TYR A 54 -2.07 -17.66 -4.84
CA TYR A 54 -1.58 -16.51 -4.08
C TYR A 54 -2.45 -16.16 -2.88
N LEU A 55 -3.65 -16.72 -2.74
CA LEU A 55 -4.54 -16.48 -1.60
C LEU A 55 -3.86 -16.89 -0.28
N GLU A 56 -3.21 -18.06 -0.26
CA GLU A 56 -2.58 -18.61 0.95
C GLU A 56 -1.04 -18.54 0.94
N LYS A 57 -0.44 -17.92 -0.09
CA LYS A 57 1.03 -17.79 -0.17
C LYS A 57 1.56 -17.04 1.06
N THR A 58 2.51 -17.63 1.76
CA THR A 58 3.23 -16.94 2.84
C THR A 58 4.41 -16.20 2.23
N TYR A 59 4.64 -14.96 2.67
CA TYR A 59 5.79 -14.14 2.26
C TYR A 59 6.66 -13.90 3.50
N HIS A 60 7.91 -14.31 3.44
CA HIS A 60 8.90 -14.05 4.48
C HIS A 60 9.87 -12.98 4.03
N ALA A 61 10.33 -12.15 4.97
CA ALA A 61 11.36 -11.14 4.67
C ALA A 61 12.67 -11.76 4.13
N SER A 62 12.95 -13.03 4.51
CA SER A 62 14.11 -13.79 4.04
C SER A 62 14.04 -14.19 2.57
N ASP A 63 12.85 -14.16 1.96
CA ASP A 63 12.65 -14.66 0.60
C ASP A 63 13.24 -13.70 -0.46
N GLY A 64 13.62 -12.49 -0.05
CA GLY A 64 14.10 -11.43 -0.96
C GLY A 64 13.02 -10.90 -1.91
N GLU A 65 11.81 -11.46 -1.86
CA GLU A 65 10.65 -11.03 -2.62
C GLU A 65 9.85 -9.97 -1.83
N THR A 66 9.51 -8.85 -2.47
CA THR A 66 8.56 -7.89 -1.93
C THR A 66 7.18 -8.54 -1.85
N ASN A 67 6.52 -8.45 -0.68
CA ASN A 67 5.14 -8.89 -0.56
C ASN A 67 4.21 -7.93 -1.34
N PRO A 68 3.58 -8.37 -2.45
CA PRO A 68 2.79 -7.52 -3.33
C PRO A 68 1.57 -6.94 -2.62
N PHE A 69 0.94 -7.71 -1.71
CA PHE A 69 -0.24 -7.26 -0.98
C PHE A 69 0.11 -6.20 0.07
N LEU A 70 1.26 -6.35 0.73
CA LEU A 70 1.76 -5.31 1.62
C LEU A 70 2.09 -4.04 0.84
N HIS A 71 2.80 -4.18 -0.29
CA HIS A 71 3.13 -3.05 -1.17
C HIS A 71 1.89 -2.30 -1.64
N MET A 72 0.90 -2.99 -2.20
CA MET A 72 -0.35 -2.37 -2.65
C MET A 72 -1.13 -1.77 -1.47
N GLY A 73 -1.11 -2.39 -0.29
CA GLY A 73 -1.73 -1.87 0.92
C GLY A 73 -1.10 -0.56 1.39
N LEU A 74 0.23 -0.43 1.28
CA LEU A 74 0.95 0.80 1.59
C LEU A 74 0.57 1.95 0.64
N HIS A 75 0.36 1.68 -0.65
CA HIS A 75 -0.17 2.70 -1.58
C HIS A 75 -1.56 3.19 -1.14
N LEU A 76 -2.48 2.27 -0.83
CA LEU A 76 -3.83 2.63 -0.39
C LEU A 76 -3.79 3.43 0.91
N GLY A 77 -2.98 2.99 1.88
CA GLY A 77 -2.77 3.71 3.13
C GLY A 77 -2.22 5.12 2.91
N LEU A 78 -1.18 5.26 2.09
CA LEU A 78 -0.60 6.57 1.78
C LEU A 78 -1.58 7.49 1.06
N ARG A 79 -2.37 6.97 0.10
CA ARG A 79 -3.40 7.76 -0.59
C ARG A 79 -4.47 8.25 0.36
N GLU A 80 -4.89 7.43 1.31
CA GLU A 80 -5.83 7.83 2.36
C GLU A 80 -5.22 8.92 3.27
N GLN A 81 -3.96 8.76 3.65
CA GLN A 81 -3.21 9.76 4.43
C GLN A 81 -3.15 11.11 3.69
N LEU A 82 -2.90 11.09 2.38
CA LEU A 82 -2.91 12.30 1.55
C LEU A 82 -4.31 12.90 1.42
N ALA A 83 -5.34 12.07 1.19
CA ALA A 83 -6.73 12.52 1.06
C ALA A 83 -7.27 13.16 2.35
N THR A 84 -6.81 12.68 3.50
CA THR A 84 -7.24 13.17 4.82
C THR A 84 -6.27 14.16 5.47
N ASN A 85 -5.11 14.42 4.83
CA ASN A 85 -3.98 15.15 5.40
C ASN A 85 -3.63 14.66 6.81
N ARG A 86 -3.45 13.35 6.96
CA ARG A 86 -3.08 12.69 8.22
C ARG A 86 -1.84 11.82 8.02
N PRO A 87 -0.75 12.05 8.75
CA PRO A 87 -0.56 13.12 9.73
C PRO A 87 -0.54 14.51 9.09
N ALA A 88 -0.93 15.54 9.86
CA ALA A 88 -1.05 16.90 9.35
C ALA A 88 0.28 17.41 8.77
N GLY A 89 0.25 17.87 7.52
CA GLY A 89 1.44 18.33 6.80
C GLY A 89 2.06 17.28 5.87
N ILE A 90 1.51 16.06 5.82
CA ILE A 90 1.94 15.05 4.85
C ILE A 90 1.71 15.52 3.39
N VAL A 91 0.63 16.26 3.15
CA VAL A 91 0.29 16.77 1.81
C VAL A 91 1.34 17.77 1.31
N ASP A 92 1.82 18.66 2.17
CA ASP A 92 2.85 19.65 1.80
C ASP A 92 4.16 18.96 1.43
N ILE A 93 4.52 17.90 2.18
CA ILE A 93 5.71 17.10 1.89
C ILE A 93 5.55 16.38 0.54
N TYR A 94 4.40 15.77 0.28
CA TYR A 94 4.10 15.11 -0.98
C TYR A 94 4.19 16.09 -2.16
N GLN A 95 3.57 17.26 -2.05
CA GLN A 95 3.61 18.29 -3.09
C GLN A 95 5.05 18.72 -3.40
N ARG A 96 5.88 18.95 -2.38
CA ARG A 96 7.31 19.26 -2.54
C ARG A 96 8.05 18.16 -3.30
N LEU A 97 7.79 16.89 -2.98
CA LEU A 97 8.43 15.77 -3.68
C LEU A 97 8.02 15.71 -5.15
N CYS A 98 6.75 15.98 -5.45
CA CYS A 98 6.23 16.03 -6.82
C CYS A 98 6.80 17.18 -7.67
N GLU A 99 7.46 18.18 -7.08
CA GLU A 99 8.15 19.23 -7.85
C GLU A 99 9.34 18.68 -8.65
N THR A 100 9.93 17.56 -8.21
CA THR A 100 11.14 16.97 -8.82
C THR A 100 10.97 15.51 -9.23
N ARG A 101 9.81 14.90 -8.94
CA ARG A 101 9.52 13.47 -9.15
C ARG A 101 8.15 13.29 -9.79
N SER A 102 7.92 12.14 -10.42
CA SER A 102 6.56 11.74 -10.76
C SER A 102 5.74 11.48 -9.49
N GLU A 103 4.41 11.56 -9.58
CA GLU A 103 3.52 11.24 -8.46
C GLU A 103 3.73 9.82 -7.92
N HIS A 104 3.97 8.87 -8.83
CA HIS A 104 4.21 7.47 -8.49
C HIS A 104 5.55 7.29 -7.76
N ASP A 105 6.61 7.93 -8.24
CA ASP A 105 7.92 7.92 -7.58
C ASP A 105 7.88 8.60 -6.21
N ALA A 106 7.13 9.72 -6.09
CA ALA A 106 6.92 10.40 -4.82
C ALA A 106 6.19 9.49 -3.81
N GLN A 107 5.14 8.78 -4.26
CA GLN A 107 4.47 7.79 -3.42
C GLN A 107 5.43 6.68 -2.97
N HIS A 108 6.27 6.14 -3.87
CA HIS A 108 7.22 5.08 -3.53
C HIS A 108 8.25 5.49 -2.47
N VAL A 109 8.83 6.69 -2.58
CA VAL A 109 9.79 7.15 -1.58
C VAL A 109 9.13 7.38 -0.22
N MET A 110 7.90 7.94 -0.20
CA MET A 110 7.14 8.13 1.04
C MET A 110 6.70 6.80 1.67
N MET A 111 6.35 5.81 0.86
CA MET A 111 5.98 4.47 1.33
C MET A 111 7.12 3.76 2.05
N SER A 112 8.38 4.05 1.71
CA SER A 112 9.52 3.50 2.44
C SER A 112 9.52 3.97 3.90
N CYS A 113 9.23 5.25 4.14
CA CYS A 113 9.07 5.80 5.49
C CYS A 113 7.83 5.25 6.21
N LEU A 114 6.73 5.03 5.48
CA LEU A 114 5.52 4.44 6.04
C LEU A 114 5.76 2.99 6.50
N ALA A 115 6.40 2.19 5.66
CA ALA A 115 6.75 0.81 5.96
C ALA A 115 7.66 0.72 7.19
N GLU A 116 8.68 1.57 7.27
CA GLU A 116 9.57 1.67 8.44
C GLU A 116 8.79 2.04 9.71
N THR A 117 7.91 3.03 9.63
CA THR A 117 7.08 3.47 10.77
C THR A 117 6.21 2.32 11.29
N LEU A 118 5.53 1.60 10.39
CA LEU A 118 4.71 0.45 10.74
C LEU A 118 5.54 -0.70 11.33
N PHE A 119 6.73 -0.94 10.77
CA PHE A 119 7.64 -1.95 11.29
C PHE A 119 8.12 -1.62 12.71
N GLN A 120 8.51 -0.37 12.98
CA GLN A 120 8.92 0.07 14.32
C GLN A 120 7.77 -0.03 15.32
N ALA A 121 6.56 0.36 14.93
CA ALA A 121 5.36 0.24 15.74
C ALA A 121 5.08 -1.23 16.12
N GLN A 122 5.12 -2.13 15.12
CA GLN A 122 4.94 -3.56 15.32
C GLN A 122 6.02 -4.15 16.23
N ARG A 123 7.30 -3.80 16.00
CA ARG A 123 8.44 -4.31 16.77
C ARG A 123 8.36 -3.96 18.26
N HIS A 124 7.90 -2.75 18.57
CA HIS A 124 7.80 -2.26 19.95
C HIS A 124 6.41 -2.48 20.56
N ASN A 125 5.47 -3.09 19.82
CA ASN A 125 4.08 -3.30 20.23
C ASN A 125 3.40 -1.98 20.67
N GLN A 126 3.60 -0.94 19.86
CA GLN A 126 3.08 0.42 20.07
C GLN A 126 2.30 0.89 18.84
N LEU A 127 1.57 2.00 18.99
CA LEU A 127 0.96 2.67 17.84
C LEU A 127 2.04 3.36 16.99
N PRO A 128 1.81 3.52 15.67
CA PRO A 128 2.69 4.31 14.81
C PRO A 128 2.89 5.73 15.35
N ASP A 129 4.15 6.16 15.44
CA ASP A 129 4.51 7.52 15.84
C ASP A 129 4.41 8.45 14.63
N GLU A 130 3.35 9.28 14.61
CA GLU A 130 3.09 10.22 13.53
C GLU A 130 4.15 11.33 13.41
N ASP A 131 4.72 11.77 14.54
CA ASP A 131 5.73 12.82 14.56
C ASP A 131 7.05 12.30 13.98
N GLU A 132 7.44 11.09 14.36
CA GLU A 132 8.62 10.43 13.80
C GLU A 132 8.43 10.13 12.31
N TYR A 133 7.24 9.68 11.91
CA TYR A 133 6.91 9.48 10.49
C TYR A 133 7.07 10.77 9.68
N LEU A 134 6.53 11.90 10.17
CA LEU A 134 6.70 13.20 9.50
C LEU A 134 8.15 13.65 9.43
N LYS A 135 8.98 13.38 10.45
CA LYS A 135 10.42 13.69 10.38
C LYS A 135 11.12 12.87 9.29
N LEU A 136 10.83 11.56 9.21
CA LEU A 136 11.39 10.69 8.17
C LEU A 136 11.02 11.21 6.78
N LEU A 137 9.77 11.58 6.56
CA LEU A 137 9.29 12.14 5.29
C LEU A 137 9.98 13.45 4.91
N LYS A 138 10.22 14.34 5.88
CA LYS A 138 10.92 15.63 5.64
C LYS A 138 12.38 15.44 5.22
N ASN A 139 13.00 14.33 5.62
CA ASN A 139 14.39 14.00 5.27
C ASN A 139 14.53 13.37 3.87
N ILE A 140 13.42 13.16 3.15
CA ILE A 140 13.47 12.73 1.75
C ILE A 140 13.98 13.90 0.91
N ASN A 141 15.06 13.64 0.15
CA ASN A 141 15.67 14.58 -0.79
C ASN A 141 14.99 14.56 -2.17
#